data_AF-A0A354XH99-F1
#
_entry.id   AF-A0A354XH99-F1
#
_cell.length_a   1.000
_cell.length_b   1.000
_cell.length_c   1.000
_cell.angle_alpha   90.00
_cell.angle_beta   90.00
_cell.angle_gamma   90.00
#
_symmetry.space_group_name_H-M   'P 1'
#
loop_
_entity.id
_entity.type
_entity.pdbx_description
1 polymer ?
#
loop_
_entity_poly.entity_id
_entity_poly.type
_entity_poly.pdbx_seq_one_letter_code
_entity_poly.pdbx_strand_id
1 'polypeptide(L)'
;MSPALFLRALERNDLRFVHELNNNQSIMSYWFEEPYESFDELEELYNKHIHDNAERRFVAEDSAGNAIGLVELIEIDYIHRSAEFQIIITPEHQGKGFARS
;
A
#
# COMPACT_ATOMS: atom_id res chain seq x y z
N MET A 1 -7.73 -19.40 14.24
CA MET A 1 -6.30 -19.07 14.07
C MET A 1 -6.23 -17.82 13.22
N SER A 2 -5.38 -16.87 13.60
CA SER A 2 -5.14 -15.70 12.76
C SER A 2 -4.31 -16.14 11.55
N PRO A 3 -4.71 -15.79 10.32
CA PRO A 3 -3.91 -16.12 9.15
C PRO A 3 -2.52 -15.48 9.29
N ALA A 4 -1.48 -16.23 8.93
CA ALA A 4 -0.12 -15.71 8.92
C ALA A 4 0.01 -14.66 7.83
N LEU A 5 0.49 -13.48 8.21
CA LEU A 5 0.66 -12.30 7.37
C LEU A 5 2.12 -11.87 7.45
N PHE A 6 2.69 -11.55 6.30
CA PHE A 6 4.06 -11.08 6.16
C PHE A 6 4.05 -9.70 5.51
N LEU A 7 4.97 -8.82 5.93
CA LEU A 7 5.18 -7.53 5.29
C LEU A 7 6.52 -7.56 4.57
N ARG A 8 6.53 -7.09 3.32
CA ARG A 8 7.76 -6.81 2.56
C ARG A 8 7.67 -5.46 1.89
N ALA A 9 8.82 -4.89 1.52
CA ALA A 9 8.85 -3.64 0.78
C ALA A 9 8.16 -3.78 -0.59
N LEU A 10 7.53 -2.69 -1.04
CA LEU A 10 6.95 -2.59 -2.38
C LEU A 10 8.04 -2.64 -3.45
N GLU A 11 7.89 -3.52 -4.42
CA GLU A 11 8.81 -3.66 -5.56
C GLU A 11 8.13 -3.28 -6.88
N ARG A 12 8.93 -3.08 -7.94
CA ARG A 12 8.41 -2.75 -9.28
C ARG A 12 7.35 -3.75 -9.78
N ASN A 13 7.51 -5.03 -9.46
CA ASN A 13 6.58 -6.07 -9.90
C ASN A 13 5.18 -5.93 -9.29
N ASP A 14 5.05 -5.19 -8.18
CA ASP A 14 3.78 -4.95 -7.50
C ASP A 14 3.04 -3.73 -8.05
N LEU A 15 3.63 -2.95 -8.95
CA LEU A 15 2.99 -1.73 -9.47
C LEU A 15 1.69 -2.02 -10.21
N ARG A 16 1.55 -3.20 -10.82
CA ARG A 16 0.27 -3.61 -11.44
C ARG A 16 -0.82 -3.77 -10.40
N PHE A 17 -0.48 -4.38 -9.28
CA PHE A 17 -1.37 -4.52 -8.13
C PHE A 17 -1.75 -3.15 -7.55
N VAL A 18 -0.78 -2.26 -7.33
CA VAL A 18 -1.03 -0.90 -6.82
C VAL A 18 -1.89 -0.09 -7.79
N HIS A 19 -1.62 -0.17 -9.09
CA HIS A 19 -2.40 0.52 -10.11
C HIS A 19 -3.88 0.12 -10.11
N GLU A 20 -4.19 -1.17 -9.89
CA GLU A 20 -5.59 -1.63 -9.76
C GLU A 20 -6.27 -1.02 -8.53
N LEU A 21 -5.55 -0.86 -7.42
CA LEU A 21 -6.09 -0.23 -6.20
C LEU A 21 -6.29 1.27 -6.40
N ASN A 22 -5.30 1.96 -6.96
CA ASN A 22 -5.31 3.41 -7.16
C ASN A 22 -6.38 3.88 -8.16
N ASN A 23 -6.81 3.01 -9.08
CA ASN A 23 -7.90 3.30 -10.01
C ASN A 23 -9.27 2.77 -9.53
N ASN A 24 -9.36 2.28 -8.29
CA ASN A 24 -10.62 1.81 -7.71
C ASN A 24 -11.26 2.87 -6.82
N GLN A 25 -12.37 3.45 -7.29
CA GLN A 25 -13.13 4.49 -6.56
C GLN A 25 -13.53 4.08 -5.15
N SER A 26 -13.96 2.82 -4.95
CA SER A 26 -14.38 2.35 -3.64
C SER A 26 -13.23 2.29 -2.64
N ILE A 27 -11.99 2.11 -3.12
CA ILE A 27 -10.79 2.03 -2.29
C ILE A 27 -10.25 3.44 -2.04
N MET A 28 -10.02 4.21 -3.10
CA MET A 28 -9.42 5.55 -2.98
C MET A 28 -10.28 6.54 -2.20
N SER A 29 -11.61 6.34 -2.15
CA SER A 29 -12.47 7.14 -1.27
C SER A 29 -12.09 7.07 0.22
N TYR A 30 -11.45 5.98 0.68
CA TYR A 30 -10.96 5.85 2.05
C TYR A 30 -9.64 6.60 2.28
N TRP A 31 -8.86 6.81 1.22
CA TRP A 31 -7.59 7.55 1.25
C TRP A 31 -7.77 9.02 0.87
N PHE A 32 -9.00 9.42 0.51
CA PHE A 32 -9.33 10.77 0.04
C PHE A 32 -8.56 11.19 -1.21
N GLU A 33 -8.13 10.20 -2.00
CA GLU A 33 -7.38 10.36 -3.24
C GLU A 33 -8.30 10.27 -4.46
N GLU A 34 -7.86 10.85 -5.58
CA GLU A 34 -8.57 10.71 -6.85
C GLU A 34 -8.38 9.29 -7.41
N PRO A 35 -9.45 8.57 -7.80
CA PRO A 35 -9.35 7.20 -8.32
C PRO A 35 -8.93 7.18 -9.80
N TYR A 36 -7.86 7.88 -10.12
CA TYR A 36 -7.30 7.97 -11.47
C TYR A 36 -5.79 8.15 -11.37
N GLU A 37 -5.04 7.15 -11.83
CA GLU A 37 -3.59 7.23 -11.94
C GLU A 37 -3.16 6.37 -13.12
N SER A 38 -2.44 6.95 -14.08
CA SER A 38 -1.94 6.15 -15.21
C SER A 38 -0.80 5.24 -14.74
N PHE A 39 -0.64 4.08 -15.38
CA PHE A 39 0.47 3.19 -15.01
C PHE A 39 1.84 3.84 -15.21
N ASP A 40 2.00 4.65 -16.25
CA ASP A 40 3.24 5.37 -16.53
C ASP A 40 3.55 6.38 -15.40
N GLU A 41 2.54 7.13 -14.95
CA GLU A 41 2.66 8.06 -13.81
C GLU A 41 3.04 7.34 -12.51
N LEU A 42 2.38 6.23 -12.19
CA LEU A 42 2.71 5.40 -11.02
C LEU A 42 4.16 4.90 -11.07
N GLU A 43 4.62 4.41 -12.22
CA GLU A 43 5.99 3.92 -12.38
C GLU A 43 7.03 5.04 -12.27
N GLU A 44 6.76 6.22 -12.85
CA GLU A 44 7.61 7.40 -12.71
C GLU A 44 7.72 7.86 -11.25
N LEU A 45 6.60 7.93 -10.52
CA LEU A 45 6.58 8.27 -9.10
C LEU A 45 7.33 7.24 -8.27
N TYR A 46 7.08 5.94 -8.48
CA TYR A 46 7.82 4.88 -7.82
C TYR A 46 9.32 5.06 -7.99
N ASN A 47 9.80 5.24 -9.23
CA ASN A 47 11.21 5.43 -9.54
C ASN A 47 11.82 6.65 -8.85
N LYS A 48 11.07 7.75 -8.77
CA LYS A 48 11.50 9.00 -8.14
C LYS A 48 11.71 8.83 -6.63
N HIS A 49 10.86 8.04 -5.97
CA HIS A 49 10.84 7.90 -4.52
C HIS A 49 11.59 6.67 -3.96
N ILE A 50 12.25 5.85 -4.79
CA ILE A 50 13.06 4.69 -4.34
C ILE A 50 14.08 5.05 -3.24
N HIS A 51 14.65 6.25 -3.31
CA HIS A 51 15.66 6.73 -2.35
C HIS A 51 15.09 7.72 -1.32
N ASP A 52 13.77 7.89 -1.29
CA ASP A 52 13.11 8.77 -0.34
C ASP A 52 13.09 8.12 1.05
N ASN A 53 13.49 8.91 2.05
CA ASN A 53 13.47 8.48 3.45
C ASN A 53 12.22 8.96 4.19
N ALA A 54 11.41 9.82 3.57
CA ALA A 54 10.15 10.31 4.12
C ALA A 54 8.98 9.34 3.93
N GLU A 55 9.15 8.25 3.19
CA GLU A 55 8.09 7.26 2.93
C GLU A 55 8.57 5.81 3.04
N ARG A 56 7.67 4.90 3.45
CA ARG A 56 7.89 3.46 3.42
C ARG A 56 6.61 2.78 2.98
N ARG A 57 6.66 2.06 1.86
CA ARG A 57 5.53 1.34 1.27
C ARG A 57 5.76 -0.17 1.39
N PHE A 58 4.78 -0.88 1.91
CA PHE A 58 4.83 -2.31 2.18
C PHE A 58 3.66 -3.05 1.55
N VAL A 59 3.94 -4.21 0.95
CA VAL A 59 2.91 -5.17 0.55
C VAL A 59 2.70 -6.16 1.69
N ALA A 60 1.44 -6.36 2.06
CA ALA A 60 1.03 -7.40 2.99
C ALA A 60 0.71 -8.68 2.21
N GLU A 61 1.34 -9.80 2.56
CA GLU A 61 1.19 -11.08 1.86
C GLU A 61 0.82 -12.21 2.81
N ASP A 62 0.06 -13.19 2.30
CA ASP A 62 -0.17 -14.44 3.02
C ASP A 62 1.03 -15.41 2.90
N SER A 63 0.95 -16.55 3.58
CA SER A 63 1.98 -17.59 3.51
C SER A 63 2.18 -18.24 2.13
N ALA A 64 1.26 -18.02 1.19
CA ALA A 64 1.37 -18.51 -0.19
C ALA A 64 1.95 -17.44 -1.14
N GLY A 65 2.24 -16.23 -0.62
CA GLY A 65 2.75 -15.11 -1.41
C GLY A 65 1.66 -14.33 -2.14
N ASN A 66 0.39 -14.50 -1.79
CA ASN A 66 -0.68 -13.68 -2.35
C ASN A 66 -0.69 -12.30 -1.69
N ALA A 67 -0.69 -11.24 -2.50
CA ALA A 67 -0.85 -9.88 -2.01
C ALA A 67 -2.26 -9.69 -1.43
N ILE A 68 -2.32 -9.39 -0.14
CA ILE A 68 -3.53 -9.16 0.65
C ILE A 68 -3.88 -7.68 0.68
N GLY A 69 -2.88 -6.80 0.67
CA GLY A 69 -3.07 -5.37 0.83
C GLY A 69 -1.79 -4.57 0.78
N LEU A 70 -1.93 -3.27 1.05
CA LEU A 70 -0.86 -2.28 1.05
C LEU A 70 -0.86 -1.56 2.40
N VAL A 71 0.33 -1.29 2.93
CA VAL A 71 0.54 -0.51 4.14
C VAL A 71 1.60 0.54 3.85
N GLU A 72 1.35 1.79 4.21
CA GLU A 72 2.29 2.86 3.98
C GLU A 72 2.49 3.70 5.23
N LEU A 73 3.73 4.15 5.40
CA LEU A 73 4.11 5.21 6.32
C LEU A 73 4.61 6.37 5.47
N ILE A 74 3.90 7.49 5.49
CA ILE A 74 4.26 8.70 4.73
C ILE A 74 4.55 9.85 5.70
N GLU A 75 5.13 10.94 5.17
CA GLU A 75 5.53 12.11 5.96
C GLU A 75 6.39 11.77 7.18
N ILE A 76 7.34 10.84 7.03
CA ILE A 76 8.26 10.44 8.10
C ILE A 76 9.16 11.63 8.45
N ASP A 77 8.95 12.19 9.64
CA ASP A 77 9.76 13.27 10.21
C ASP A 77 10.73 12.72 11.26
N TYR A 78 12.03 12.90 11.03
CA TYR A 78 13.07 12.40 11.94
C TYR A 78 13.31 13.26 13.19
N ILE A 79 12.87 14.52 13.20
CA ILE A 79 12.94 15.43 14.34
C ILE A 79 11.75 15.16 15.27
N HIS A 80 10.54 15.23 14.73
CA HIS A 80 9.30 15.02 15.47
C HIS A 80 9.02 13.54 15.74
N ARG A 81 9.66 12.63 14.99
CA ARG A 81 9.51 11.18 15.09
C ARG A 81 8.07 10.72 14.87
N SER A 82 7.43 11.34 13.87
CA SER A 82 6.06 11.09 13.45
C SER A 82 6.02 10.59 12.01
N ALA A 83 4.93 9.92 11.67
CA ALA A 83 4.57 9.54 10.32
C ALA A 83 3.06 9.37 10.26
N GLU A 84 2.47 9.56 9.09
CA GLU A 84 1.09 9.19 8.81
C GLU A 84 1.04 7.71 8.37
N PHE A 85 0.04 7.00 8.88
CA PHE A 85 -0.19 5.60 8.58
C PHE A 85 -1.44 5.45 7.72
N GLN A 86 -1.30 4.72 6.61
CA GLN A 86 -2.42 4.36 5.75
C GLN A 86 -2.36 2.89 5.36
N ILE A 87 -3.55 2.31 5.15
CA ILE A 87 -3.71 0.87 4.87
C ILE A 87 -4.83 0.64 3.86
N ILE A 88 -4.60 -0.31 2.97
CA ILE A 88 -5.59 -0.89 2.07
C ILE A 88 -5.57 -2.40 2.26
N ILE A 89 -6.76 -3.00 2.35
CA ILE A 89 -6.95 -4.43 2.14
C ILE A 89 -7.71 -4.59 0.84
N THR A 90 -7.21 -5.46 -0.04
CA THR A 90 -7.85 -5.77 -1.33
C THR A 90 -9.31 -6.18 -1.15
N PRO A 91 -10.22 -5.83 -2.08
CA PRO A 91 -11.64 -6.15 -1.96
C PRO A 91 -11.90 -7.65 -1.72
N GLU A 92 -11.14 -8.54 -2.35
CA GLU A 92 -11.31 -10.00 -2.19
C GLU A 92 -10.90 -10.50 -0.79
N HIS A 93 -10.13 -9.71 -0.04
CA HIS A 93 -9.62 -10.07 1.28
C HIS A 93 -10.25 -9.25 2.42
N GLN A 94 -11.11 -8.27 2.12
CA GLN A 94 -11.87 -7.53 3.13
C GLN A 94 -12.85 -8.45 3.89
N GLY A 95 -13.18 -8.08 5.14
CA GLY A 95 -14.10 -8.84 6.00
C GLY A 95 -13.54 -10.15 6.56
N LYS A 96 -12.30 -10.52 6.25
CA LYS A 96 -11.66 -11.77 6.72
C LYS A 96 -10.87 -11.62 8.02
N GLY A 97 -10.93 -10.46 8.68
CA GLY A 97 -10.26 -10.21 9.97
C GLY A 97 -8.75 -9.98 9.88
N PHE A 98 -8.25 -9.56 8.72
CA PHE A 98 -6.85 -9.14 8.55
C PHE A 98 -6.56 -7.78 9.20
N ALA A 99 -7.51 -6.85 9.18
CA ALA A 99 -7.45 -5.63 9.99
C ALA A 99 -7.91 -5.93 11.43
N ARG A 100 -7.29 -5.26 12.41
CA ARG A 100 -7.67 -5.33 13.83
C ARG A 100 -7.83 -3.93 14.42
N SER A 101 -8.73 -3.85 15.41
CA SER A 101 -8.93 -2.69 16.28
C SER A 101 -7.90 -2.61 17.39
#